data_AF-A0A6H2NPB3-F1
#
_entry.id   AF-A0A6H2NPB3-F1
#
_cell.length_a   1.000
_cell.length_b   1.000
_cell.length_c   1.000
_cell.angle_alpha   90.00
_cell.angle_beta   90.00
_cell.angle_gamma   90.00
#
_symmetry.space_group_name_H-M   'P 1'
#
loop_
_entity.id
_entity.type
_entity.pdbx_description
1 polymer ?
#
loop_
_entity_poly.entity_id
_entity_poly.type
_entity_poly.pdbx_seq_one_letter_code
_entity_poly.pdbx_strand_id
1 'polypeptide(L)'
;MTDNKTTQASEKNLELMRNFAQSYAKRTGTYFCADPGVTAVVIEGLAKHKDDYGSPLCPCRHYEDKEAEVKTIYWNCPCVPMQERKECHCMLFLTPDNPFSGEQQDISFDTIRAETNKY
;
A
#
# COMPACT_ATOMS: atom_id res chain seq x y z
N MET A 1 -11.19 22.52 -15.91
CA MET A 1 -12.11 21.77 -15.03
C MET A 1 -11.23 21.12 -13.99
N THR A 2 -11.14 21.70 -12.80
CA THR A 2 -10.35 21.13 -11.71
C THR A 2 -11.14 19.97 -11.13
N ASP A 3 -10.86 18.76 -11.58
CA ASP A 3 -11.35 17.53 -10.94
C ASP A 3 -10.92 17.58 -9.48
N ASN A 4 -11.90 17.78 -8.60
CA ASN A 4 -11.71 17.73 -7.17
C ASN A 4 -11.52 16.24 -6.79
N LYS A 5 -10.32 15.70 -7.09
CA LYS A 5 -9.95 14.33 -6.70
C LYS A 5 -9.97 14.29 -5.17
N THR A 6 -10.92 13.55 -4.61
CA THR A 6 -10.95 13.23 -3.18
C THR A 6 -9.57 12.73 -2.75
N THR A 7 -9.10 13.12 -1.56
CA THR A 7 -7.82 12.65 -1.02
C THR A 7 -7.86 11.17 -0.66
N GLN A 8 -9.05 10.66 -0.33
CA GLN A 8 -9.29 9.26 0.03
C GLN A 8 -9.72 8.40 -1.15
N ALA A 9 -9.38 7.12 -1.04
CA ALA A 9 -9.79 6.07 -1.93
C ALA A 9 -11.23 5.61 -1.65
N SER A 10 -11.86 5.04 -2.68
CA SER A 10 -13.15 4.37 -2.55
C SER A 10 -13.06 3.21 -1.55
N GLU A 11 -14.10 2.99 -0.74
CA GLU A 11 -14.14 1.89 0.23
C GLU A 11 -13.92 0.53 -0.43
N LYS A 12 -14.44 0.36 -1.65
CA LYS A 12 -14.25 -0.83 -2.47
C LYS A 12 -12.78 -1.10 -2.74
N ASN A 13 -12.03 -0.11 -3.26
CA ASN A 13 -10.62 -0.32 -3.57
C ASN A 13 -9.77 -0.37 -2.30
N LEU A 14 -10.18 0.30 -1.22
CA LEU A 14 -9.52 0.19 0.07
C LEU A 14 -9.61 -1.23 0.61
N GLU A 15 -10.81 -1.83 0.60
CA GLU A 15 -11.03 -3.21 1.05
C GLU A 15 -10.27 -4.22 0.18
N LEU A 16 -10.21 -4.00 -1.13
CA LEU A 16 -9.39 -4.81 -2.03
C LEU A 16 -7.90 -4.74 -1.68
N MET A 17 -7.36 -3.55 -1.41
CA MET A 17 -5.95 -3.38 -1.05
C MET A 17 -5.62 -3.90 0.36
N ARG A 18 -6.55 -3.76 1.31
CA ARG A 18 -6.44 -4.38 2.64
C ARG A 18 -6.32 -5.89 2.52
N ASN A 19 -7.26 -6.54 1.82
CA ASN A 19 -7.25 -8.00 1.64
C ASN A 19 -6.01 -8.48 0.87
N PHE A 20 -5.59 -7.74 -0.15
CA PHE A 20 -4.34 -8.00 -0.86
C PHE A 20 -3.13 -7.95 0.08
N ALA A 21 -2.99 -6.88 0.87
CA ALA A 21 -1.85 -6.70 1.76
C ALA A 21 -1.75 -7.83 2.79
N GLN A 22 -2.86 -8.18 3.46
CA GLN A 22 -2.88 -9.28 4.43
C GLN A 22 -2.52 -10.63 3.81
N SER A 23 -3.12 -10.93 2.65
CA SER A 23 -2.87 -12.19 1.94
C SER A 23 -1.42 -12.28 1.48
N TYR A 24 -0.85 -11.17 1.00
CA TYR A 24 0.53 -11.11 0.53
C TYR A 24 1.55 -11.20 1.67
N ALA A 25 1.28 -10.52 2.80
CA ALA A 25 2.09 -10.59 4.01
C ALA A 25 2.19 -12.05 4.50
N LYS A 26 1.04 -12.72 4.67
CA LYS A 26 0.95 -14.14 5.04
C LYS A 26 1.71 -15.05 4.07
N ARG A 27 1.47 -14.88 2.77
CA ARG A 27 2.11 -15.71 1.74
C ARG A 27 3.63 -15.56 1.67
N THR A 28 4.15 -14.36 1.94
CA THR A 28 5.59 -14.07 1.83
C THR A 28 6.35 -14.17 3.15
N GLY A 29 5.65 -14.44 4.26
CA GLY A 29 6.25 -14.46 5.59
C GLY A 29 6.79 -13.09 6.01
N THR A 30 6.10 -12.03 5.60
CA THR A 30 6.41 -10.65 5.99
C THR A 30 5.32 -10.09 6.88
N TYR A 31 5.63 -9.04 7.61
CA TYR A 31 4.77 -8.44 8.62
C TYR A 31 4.61 -6.95 8.35
N PHE A 32 3.55 -6.39 8.90
CA PHE A 32 3.28 -4.96 8.85
C PHE A 32 4.21 -4.19 9.80
N CYS A 33 4.34 -2.89 9.56
CA CYS A 33 5.10 -2.01 10.45
C CYS A 33 4.49 -2.06 11.86
N ALA A 34 5.35 -1.98 12.88
CA ALA A 34 4.93 -1.88 14.28
C ALA A 34 4.06 -0.63 14.53
N ASP A 35 4.22 0.42 13.72
CA ASP A 35 3.28 1.54 13.66
C ASP A 35 2.14 1.23 12.65
N PRO A 36 0.90 1.02 13.12
CA PRO A 36 -0.24 0.76 12.24
C PRO A 36 -0.60 1.96 11.35
N GLY A 37 -0.21 3.18 11.73
CA GLY A 37 -0.38 4.38 10.93
C GLY A 37 0.31 4.24 9.58
N VAL A 38 1.59 3.86 9.58
CA VAL A 38 2.39 3.64 8.35
C VAL A 38 1.69 2.65 7.42
N THR A 39 1.25 1.52 7.95
CA THR A 39 0.54 0.48 7.21
C THR A 39 -0.75 1.03 6.60
N ALA A 40 -1.55 1.76 7.37
CA ALA A 40 -2.80 2.36 6.93
C ALA A 40 -2.62 3.36 5.78
N VAL A 41 -1.68 4.31 5.90
CA VAL A 41 -1.48 5.33 4.84
C VAL A 41 -0.99 4.71 3.54
N VAL A 42 -0.17 3.66 3.60
CA VAL A 42 0.30 2.96 2.39
C VAL A 42 -0.84 2.20 1.72
N ILE A 43 -1.67 1.49 2.48
CA ILE A 43 -2.84 0.78 1.93
C ILE A 43 -3.81 1.77 1.27
N GLU A 44 -4.07 2.92 1.91
CA GLU A 44 -4.89 3.99 1.36
C GLU A 44 -4.29 4.56 0.05
N GLY A 45 -2.98 4.82 0.04
CA GLY A 45 -2.29 5.31 -1.16
C GLY A 45 -2.32 4.32 -2.33
N LEU A 46 -2.15 3.03 -2.05
CA LEU A 46 -2.30 1.96 -3.06
C LEU A 46 -3.72 1.90 -3.60
N ALA A 47 -4.72 2.00 -2.73
CA ALA A 47 -6.12 2.02 -3.11
C ALA A 47 -6.46 3.25 -3.96
N LYS A 48 -5.91 4.41 -3.60
CA LYS A 48 -6.11 5.65 -4.32
C LYS A 48 -5.49 5.62 -5.71
N HIS A 49 -4.28 5.08 -5.84
CA HIS A 49 -3.67 4.87 -7.15
C HIS A 49 -4.44 3.85 -7.99
N LYS A 50 -5.06 2.85 -7.35
CA LYS A 50 -5.97 1.94 -8.05
C LYS A 50 -7.24 2.63 -8.56
N ASP A 51 -7.82 3.57 -7.79
CA ASP A 51 -8.93 4.41 -8.27
C ASP A 51 -8.49 5.28 -9.45
N ASP A 52 -7.36 5.98 -9.32
CA ASP A 52 -6.93 7.01 -10.26
C ASP A 52 -6.35 6.45 -11.58
N TYR A 53 -5.60 5.35 -11.50
CA TYR A 53 -4.80 4.83 -12.62
C TYR A 53 -5.14 3.35 -12.95
N GLY A 54 -6.10 2.75 -12.25
CA GLY A 54 -6.53 1.36 -12.44
C GLY A 54 -5.63 0.30 -11.78
N SER A 55 -4.39 0.66 -11.42
CA SER A 55 -3.40 -0.23 -10.80
C SER A 55 -2.81 0.35 -9.52
N PRO A 56 -2.45 -0.49 -8.53
CA PRO A 56 -1.94 -0.04 -7.24
C PRO A 56 -0.46 0.36 -7.34
N LEU A 57 -0.17 1.44 -8.06
CA LEU A 57 1.18 2.00 -8.19
C LEU A 57 1.72 2.36 -6.79
N CYS A 58 2.98 2.06 -6.51
CA CYS A 58 3.59 2.30 -5.19
C CYS A 58 3.46 3.79 -4.77
N PRO A 59 2.84 4.12 -3.61
CA PRO A 59 2.56 5.50 -3.22
C PRO A 59 3.76 6.23 -2.61
N CYS A 60 4.80 5.51 -2.17
CA CYS A 60 5.98 6.08 -1.51
C CYS A 60 7.09 6.46 -2.50
N ARG A 61 6.75 6.71 -3.76
CA ARG A 61 7.70 7.19 -4.78
C ARG A 61 7.12 8.38 -5.53
N HIS A 62 8.03 9.24 -5.97
CA HIS A 62 7.72 10.26 -6.96
C HIS A 62 7.87 9.67 -8.37
N TYR A 63 6.97 10.07 -9.27
CA TYR A 63 6.96 9.68 -10.68
C TYR A 63 6.73 10.93 -11.52
N GLU A 64 7.44 11.05 -12.63
CA GLU A 64 7.20 12.12 -13.61
C GLU A 64 5.89 11.90 -14.37
N ASP A 65 5.62 10.65 -14.77
CA ASP A 65 4.39 10.24 -15.46
C ASP A 65 3.86 8.93 -14.83
N LYS A 66 2.78 9.04 -14.06
CA LYS A 66 2.21 7.89 -13.33
C LYS A 66 1.51 6.91 -14.28
N GLU A 67 0.86 7.42 -15.31
CA GLU A 67 0.16 6.63 -16.32
C GLU A 67 1.12 5.79 -17.17
N ALA A 68 2.30 6.31 -17.47
CA ALA A 68 3.37 5.56 -18.11
C ALA A 68 3.89 4.45 -17.17
N GLU A 69 4.17 4.77 -15.91
CA GLU A 69 4.73 3.82 -14.94
C GLU A 69 3.77 2.68 -14.58
N VAL A 70 2.46 2.95 -14.56
CA VAL A 70 1.47 1.88 -14.42
C VAL A 70 1.56 0.84 -15.54
N LYS A 71 1.91 1.27 -16.77
CA LYS A 71 2.06 0.37 -17.93
C LYS A 71 3.37 -0.42 -17.90
N THR A 72 4.43 0.12 -17.30
CA THR A 72 5.72 -0.59 -17.15
C THR A 72 5.65 -1.69 -16.09
N ILE A 73 4.61 -1.69 -15.25
CA ILE A 73 4.30 -2.61 -14.15
C ILE A 73 5.36 -2.75 -13.06
N TYR A 74 6.53 -2.13 -13.23
CA TYR A 74 7.68 -2.30 -12.33
C TYR A 74 7.35 -1.88 -10.89
N TRP A 75 6.61 -0.77 -10.76
CA TRP A 75 6.21 -0.19 -9.47
C TRP A 75 4.77 -0.48 -9.07
N ASN A 76 4.03 -1.29 -9.84
CA ASN A 76 2.71 -1.77 -9.43
C ASN A 76 2.88 -2.75 -8.28
N CYS A 77 2.16 -2.54 -7.18
CA CYS A 77 2.29 -3.36 -5.98
C CYS A 77 1.74 -4.79 -6.22
N PRO A 78 2.48 -5.85 -5.86
CA PRO A 78 3.82 -5.84 -5.26
C PRO A 78 4.88 -5.49 -6.30
N CYS A 79 5.74 -4.49 -6.05
CA CYS A 79 6.75 -4.05 -7.02
C CYS A 79 7.85 -5.09 -7.22
N VAL A 80 8.64 -4.97 -8.30
CA VAL A 80 9.72 -5.90 -8.62
C VAL A 80 10.70 -6.13 -7.45
N PRO A 81 11.21 -5.09 -6.74
CA PRO A 81 12.07 -5.31 -5.56
C PRO A 81 11.43 -6.15 -4.45
N MET A 82 10.12 -5.97 -4.21
CA MET A 82 9.40 -6.77 -3.22
C MET A 82 9.27 -8.23 -3.66
N GLN A 83 8.97 -8.46 -4.93
CA GLN A 83 8.80 -9.82 -5.47
C GLN A 83 10.11 -10.61 -5.47
N GLU A 84 11.22 -9.98 -5.89
CA GLU A 84 12.50 -10.66 -6.07
C GLU A 84 13.31 -10.78 -4.78
N ARG A 85 13.27 -9.75 -3.92
CA ARG A 85 14.19 -9.61 -2.78
C ARG A 85 13.51 -9.30 -1.44
N LYS A 86 12.17 -9.23 -1.40
CA LYS A 86 11.38 -8.80 -0.23
C LYS A 86 11.76 -7.40 0.27
N GLU A 87 12.17 -6.52 -0.64
CA GLU A 87 12.50 -5.12 -0.33
C GLU A 87 11.28 -4.23 -0.53
N CYS A 88 10.65 -3.79 0.57
CA CYS A 88 9.51 -2.87 0.53
C CYS A 88 9.87 -1.50 1.12
N HIS A 89 10.16 -0.52 0.25
CA HIS A 89 10.45 0.85 0.69
C HIS A 89 9.30 1.49 1.49
N CYS A 90 8.06 1.13 1.17
CA CYS A 90 6.88 1.64 1.86
C CYS A 90 6.74 1.14 3.30
N MET A 91 7.58 0.20 3.73
CA MET A 91 7.47 -0.48 5.03
C MET A 91 6.14 -1.22 5.24
N LEU A 92 5.45 -1.59 4.16
CA LEU A 92 4.22 -2.38 4.21
C LEU A 92 4.52 -3.87 4.39
N PHE A 93 5.59 -4.38 3.76
CA PHE A 93 5.99 -5.79 3.88
C PHE A 93 7.40 -5.86 4.43
N LEU A 94 7.52 -6.05 5.73
CA LEU A 94 8.80 -6.10 6.44
C LEU A 94 9.18 -7.54 6.74
N THR A 95 10.45 -7.88 6.57
CA THR A 95 10.98 -9.15 7.02
C THR A 95 11.07 -9.17 8.56
N PRO A 96 11.02 -10.35 9.21
CA PRO A 96 10.99 -10.44 10.67
C PRO A 96 12.20 -9.82 11.38
N ASP A 97 13.33 -9.73 10.68
CA ASP A 97 14.58 -9.15 11.15
C ASP A 97 14.64 -7.62 10.98
N ASN A 98 13.66 -7.01 10.30
CA ASN A 98 13.58 -5.56 10.17
C ASN A 98 13.23 -4.92 11.52
N PRO A 99 13.96 -3.88 11.98
CA PRO A 99 13.75 -3.29 13.30
C PRO A 99 12.39 -2.60 13.48
N PHE A 100 11.69 -2.31 12.40
CA PHE A 100 10.34 -1.72 12.42
C PHE A 100 9.24 -2.75 12.15
N SER A 101 9.58 -4.03 11.98
CA SER A 101 8.61 -5.11 11.82
C SER A 101 7.83 -5.26 13.11
N GLY A 102 6.49 -5.21 13.01
CA GLY A 102 5.63 -5.71 14.06
C GLY A 102 5.47 -7.23 13.94
N GLU A 103 4.44 -7.74 14.61
CA GLU A 103 4.04 -9.15 14.57
C GLU A 103 2.73 -9.37 13.79
N GLN A 104 2.10 -8.29 13.33
CA GLN A 104 0.79 -8.34 12.71
C GLN A 104 0.88 -8.56 11.19
N GLN A 105 -0.01 -9.39 10.67
CA GLN A 105 -0.23 -9.59 9.22
C GLN A 105 -1.69 -9.29 8.83
N ASP A 106 -2.45 -8.72 9.76
CA ASP A 106 -3.85 -8.35 9.62
C ASP A 106 -4.04 -6.90 10.12
N ILE A 107 -4.96 -6.18 9.50
CA ILE A 107 -5.32 -4.82 9.88
C ILE A 107 -6.81 -4.63 9.59
N SER A 108 -7.55 -4.07 10.56
CA SER A 108 -8.98 -3.85 10.39
C SER A 108 -9.25 -2.65 9.48
N PHE A 109 -10.40 -2.67 8.80
CA PHE A 109 -10.85 -1.52 8.00
C PHE A 109 -10.98 -0.27 8.86
N ASP A 110 -11.52 -0.42 10.07
CA ASP A 110 -11.70 0.68 11.03
C ASP A 110 -10.37 1.28 11.46
N THR A 111 -9.33 0.46 11.68
CA THR A 111 -7.97 0.95 11.97
C THR A 111 -7.43 1.79 10.82
N ILE A 112 -7.62 1.34 9.57
CA ILE A 112 -7.15 2.10 8.40
C ILE A 112 -7.83 3.47 8.38
N ARG A 113 -9.17 3.52 8.48
CA ARG A 113 -9.92 4.78 8.49
C ARG A 113 -9.61 5.65 9.71
N ALA A 114 -9.42 5.06 10.88
CA ALA A 114 -9.05 5.80 12.08
C ALA A 114 -7.69 6.51 11.93
N GLU A 115 -6.74 5.90 11.21
CA GLU A 115 -5.43 6.50 10.94
C GLU A 115 -5.47 7.50 9.77
N THR A 116 -6.21 7.22 8.70
CA THR A 116 -6.23 8.05 7.49
C THR A 116 -7.20 9.23 7.55
N ASN A 117 -8.18 9.22 8.46
CA ASN A 117 -9.08 10.35 8.70
C ASN A 117 -8.48 11.42 9.63
N LYS A 118 -7.28 11.21 10.18
CA LYS A 118 -6.60 12.19 11.05
C LYS A 118 -6.11 13.42 10.27
N TYR A 119 -6.04 13.31 8.94
CA TYR A 119 -5.48 14.30 8.02
C TYR A 119 -6.44 14.51 6.84
#